data_AF-A0A822J2U3-F1
#
_entry.id   AF-A0A822J2U3-F1
#
_cell.length_a   1.000
_cell.length_b   1.000
_cell.length_c   1.000
_cell.angle_alpha   90.00
_cell.angle_beta   90.00
_cell.angle_gamma   90.00
#
_symmetry.space_group_name_H-M   'P 1'
#
loop_
_entity.id
_entity.type
_entity.pdbx_description
1 polymer ?
#
loop_
_entity_poly.entity_id
_entity_poly.type
_entity_poly.pdbx_seq_one_letter_code
_entity_poly.pdbx_strand_id
1 'polypeptide(L)'
;MDYWFGNLISDYFLYKIIEGIIAILSMVIIYLGIQIALNWKFLNKENPSSSEIISQKQSFNRSILFIFIAGFFMLIHEFLEGLEKEAPDFVTYELFELIALTGLVLFLLEWHKILTQLRKRSIK
;
A
#
# COMPACT_ATOMS: atom_id res chain seq x y z
N MET A 1 -21.04 -3.65 -31.29
CA MET A 1 -19.80 -4.09 -30.61
C MET A 1 -19.95 -4.10 -29.09
N ASP A 2 -21.00 -3.49 -28.52
CA ASP A 2 -21.22 -3.45 -27.07
C ASP A 2 -21.82 -4.75 -26.48
N TYR A 3 -22.47 -5.56 -27.31
CA TYR A 3 -23.09 -6.83 -26.87
C TYR A 3 -22.06 -7.92 -26.51
N TRP A 4 -20.85 -7.85 -27.07
CA TRP A 4 -19.81 -8.86 -26.82
C TRP A 4 -18.98 -8.56 -25.58
N PHE A 5 -18.72 -7.28 -25.28
CA PHE A 5 -18.01 -6.89 -24.05
C PHE A 5 -18.90 -7.01 -22.80
N GLY A 6 -20.20 -6.73 -22.92
CA GLY A 6 -21.14 -6.79 -21.79
C GLY A 6 -21.46 -8.20 -21.27
N ASN A 7 -21.04 -9.25 -21.98
CA ASN A 7 -21.35 -10.65 -21.61
C ASN A 7 -20.10 -11.48 -21.25
N LEU A 8 -18.90 -10.88 -21.32
CA LEU A 8 -17.63 -11.51 -20.98
C LEU A 8 -17.16 -11.17 -19.55
N ILE A 9 -17.56 -10.02 -19.03
CA ILE A 9 -17.22 -9.55 -17.68
C ILE A 9 -18.49 -9.62 -16.85
N SER A 10 -18.52 -10.49 -15.84
CA SER A 10 -19.64 -10.53 -14.90
C SER A 10 -19.65 -9.27 -14.03
N ASP A 11 -20.84 -8.84 -13.60
CA ASP A 11 -20.98 -7.73 -12.65
C ASP A 11 -20.15 -7.95 -11.37
N TYR A 12 -20.01 -9.22 -10.96
CA TYR A 12 -19.16 -9.64 -9.85
C TYR A 12 -17.67 -9.40 -10.10
N PHE A 13 -17.16 -9.79 -11.28
CA PHE A 13 -15.77 -9.54 -11.66
C PHE A 13 -15.45 -8.04 -11.72
N LEU A 14 -16.38 -7.25 -12.28
CA LEU A 14 -16.24 -5.80 -12.34
C LEU A 14 -16.23 -5.18 -10.94
N TYR A 15 -17.13 -5.61 -10.06
CA TYR A 15 -17.19 -5.17 -8.66
C TYR A 15 -15.85 -5.43 -7.94
N LYS A 16 -15.31 -6.64 -8.06
CA LYS A 16 -14.03 -7.04 -7.43
C LYS A 16 -12.84 -6.20 -7.91
N ILE A 17 -12.76 -5.94 -9.22
CA ILE A 17 -11.72 -5.04 -9.76
C ILE A 17 -11.85 -3.63 -9.17
N ILE A 18 -13.07 -3.09 -9.08
CA ILE A 18 -13.31 -1.75 -8.52
C ILE A 18 -12.93 -1.73 -7.03
N GLU A 19 -13.29 -2.76 -6.26
CA GLU A 19 -12.91 -2.94 -4.86
C GLU A 19 -11.39 -2.92 -4.67
N GLY A 20 -10.65 -3.69 -5.47
CA GLY A 20 -9.18 -3.68 -5.47
C GLY A 20 -8.58 -2.32 -5.81
N ILE A 21 -9.14 -1.60 -6.80
CA ILE A 21 -8.70 -0.25 -7.15
C ILE A 21 -8.92 0.71 -5.98
N ILE A 22 -10.09 0.67 -5.32
CA ILE A 22 -10.40 1.51 -4.16
C ILE A 22 -9.43 1.22 -3.02
N ALA A 23 -9.11 -0.04 -2.75
CA ALA A 23 -8.15 -0.44 -1.72
C ALA A 23 -6.75 0.14 -2.00
N ILE A 24 -6.25 0.02 -3.23
CA ILE A 24 -4.94 0.57 -3.63
C ILE A 24 -4.91 2.09 -3.53
N LEU A 25 -5.93 2.77 -4.06
CA LEU A 25 -6.04 4.23 -3.97
C LEU A 25 -6.07 4.70 -2.51
N SER A 26 -6.77 3.97 -1.65
CA SER A 26 -6.81 4.26 -0.21
C SER A 26 -5.42 4.13 0.43
N MET A 27 -4.66 3.07 0.11
CA MET A 27 -3.29 2.92 0.60
C MET A 27 -2.38 4.05 0.11
N VAL A 28 -2.48 4.44 -1.16
CA VAL A 28 -1.70 5.54 -1.72
C VAL A 28 -2.05 6.87 -1.05
N ILE A 29 -3.33 7.15 -0.81
CA ILE A 29 -3.77 8.37 -0.11
C ILE A 29 -3.23 8.40 1.32
N ILE A 30 -3.33 7.29 2.06
CA ILE A 30 -2.79 7.17 3.43
C ILE A 30 -1.27 7.44 3.41
N TYR A 31 -0.56 6.86 2.45
CA TYR A 31 0.87 7.07 2.29
C TYR A 31 1.22 8.53 2.00
N LEU A 32 0.53 9.16 1.05
CA LEU A 32 0.76 10.57 0.70
C LEU A 32 0.47 11.49 1.89
N GLY A 33 -0.62 11.25 2.63
CA GLY A 33 -0.95 11.99 3.84
C GLY A 33 0.15 11.89 4.90
N ILE A 34 0.70 10.70 5.09
CA ILE A 34 1.85 10.44 5.95
C ILE A 34 3.09 11.24 5.49
N GLN A 35 3.43 11.19 4.19
CA GLN A 35 4.60 11.90 3.65
C GLN A 35 4.46 13.42 3.78
N ILE A 36 3.25 13.95 3.53
CA ILE A 36 2.94 15.37 3.73
C ILE A 36 3.12 15.75 5.20
N ALA A 37 2.59 14.96 6.13
CA ALA A 37 2.72 15.22 7.57
C ALA A 37 4.18 15.20 8.06
N LEU A 38 4.99 14.26 7.55
CA LEU A 38 6.43 14.24 7.84
C LEU A 38 7.14 15.46 7.26
N ASN A 39 6.98 15.74 5.97
CA ASN A 39 7.63 16.86 5.30
C ASN A 39 7.28 18.20 5.97
N TRP A 40 6.01 18.39 6.35
CA TRP A 40 5.57 19.57 7.10
C TRP A 40 6.35 19.76 8.41
N LYS A 41 6.54 18.67 9.16
CA LYS A 41 7.31 18.71 10.43
C LYS A 41 8.79 19.02 10.22
N PHE A 42 9.37 18.61 9.09
CA PHE A 42 10.79 18.84 8.79
C PHE A 42 11.08 20.20 8.16
N LEU A 43 10.16 20.77 7.38
CA LEU A 43 10.27 22.14 6.86
C LEU A 43 10.38 23.17 7.99
N ASN A 44 9.80 22.88 9.16
CA ASN A 44 9.90 23.71 10.35
C ASN A 44 11.21 23.52 11.16
N LYS A 45 12.17 22.72 10.67
CA LYS A 45 13.43 22.42 11.37
C LYS A 45 14.58 23.18 10.68
N GLU A 46 15.18 24.14 11.38
CA GLU A 46 16.15 25.10 10.82
C GLU A 46 17.46 24.48 10.27
N ASN A 47 17.84 23.26 10.67
CA ASN A 47 19.02 22.57 10.14
C ASN A 47 18.92 21.03 10.30
N PRO A 48 18.50 20.28 9.28
CA PRO A 48 18.52 18.82 9.32
C PRO A 48 19.95 18.28 9.16
N SER A 49 20.36 17.31 10.00
CA SER A 49 21.67 16.67 9.85
C SER A 49 21.70 15.75 8.62
N SER A 50 22.86 15.62 7.96
CA SER A 50 23.02 14.75 6.78
C SER A 50 22.65 13.28 7.04
N SER A 51 22.90 12.79 8.25
CA SER A 51 22.50 11.45 8.69
C SER A 51 20.98 11.30 8.83
N GLU A 52 20.26 12.34 9.25
CA GLU A 52 18.79 12.35 9.29
C GLU A 52 18.22 12.25 7.87
N ILE A 53 18.76 13.00 6.92
CA ILE A 53 18.32 13.02 5.51
C ILE A 53 18.50 11.64 4.85
N ILE A 54 19.66 10.99 5.05
CA ILE A 54 19.94 9.67 4.47
C ILE A 54 19.01 8.60 5.06
N SER A 55 18.80 8.61 6.39
CA SER A 55 17.91 7.66 7.06
C SER A 55 16.46 7.79 6.58
N GLN A 56 16.00 9.01 6.31
CA GLN A 56 14.67 9.27 5.77
C GLN A 56 14.53 8.77 4.34
N LYS A 57 15.51 9.02 3.47
CA LYS A 57 15.49 8.53 2.09
C LYS A 57 15.41 7.00 2.05
N GLN A 58 16.12 6.32 2.94
CA GLN A 58 16.05 4.86 3.04
C GLN A 58 14.68 4.39 3.54
N SER A 59 14.13 5.04 4.57
CA SER A 59 12.81 4.72 5.12
C SER A 59 11.67 4.99 4.14
N PHE A 60 11.79 6.06 3.35
CA PHE A 60 10.92 6.41 2.24
C PHE A 60 10.91 5.31 1.18
N ASN A 61 12.08 4.89 0.70
CA ASN A 61 12.18 3.82 -0.31
C ASN A 61 11.59 2.49 0.19
N ARG A 62 11.81 2.13 1.47
CA ARG A 62 11.21 0.94 2.08
C ARG A 62 9.69 1.04 2.15
N SER A 63 9.17 2.19 2.57
CA SER A 63 7.74 2.42 2.67
C SER A 63 7.04 2.31 1.30
N ILE A 64 7.64 2.90 0.25
CA ILE A 64 7.16 2.76 -1.13
C ILE A 64 7.13 1.30 -1.54
N LEU A 65 8.22 0.56 -1.29
CA LEU A 65 8.30 -0.84 -1.66
C LEU A 65 7.21 -1.67 -0.96
N PHE A 66 6.96 -1.42 0.33
CA PHE A 66 5.94 -2.14 1.10
C PHE A 66 4.52 -1.84 0.61
N ILE A 67 4.22 -0.59 0.28
CA ILE A 67 2.92 -0.22 -0.31
C ILE A 67 2.77 -0.77 -1.71
N PHE A 68 3.84 -0.78 -2.51
CA PHE A 68 3.82 -1.40 -3.83
C PHE A 68 3.51 -2.89 -3.73
N ILE A 69 4.19 -3.62 -2.83
CA ILE A 69 3.92 -5.04 -2.56
C ILE A 69 2.47 -5.21 -2.12
N ALA A 70 2.01 -4.45 -1.13
CA ALA A 70 0.65 -4.54 -0.62
C ALA A 70 -0.40 -4.32 -1.72
N GLY A 71 -0.28 -3.22 -2.47
CA GLY A 71 -1.22 -2.89 -3.53
C GLY A 71 -1.17 -3.84 -4.73
N PHE A 72 0.02 -4.24 -5.16
CA PHE A 72 0.18 -5.16 -6.29
C PHE A 72 -0.41 -6.54 -6.01
N PHE A 73 -0.12 -7.11 -4.84
CA PHE A 73 -0.64 -8.42 -4.46
C PHE A 73 -2.13 -8.39 -4.12
N MET A 74 -2.66 -7.29 -3.57
CA MET A 74 -4.10 -7.11 -3.39
C MET A 74 -4.82 -7.04 -4.74
N LEU A 75 -4.24 -6.38 -5.75
CA LEU A 75 -4.79 -6.36 -7.11
C LEU A 75 -4.87 -7.77 -7.69
N ILE A 76 -3.80 -8.55 -7.57
CA ILE A 76 -3.76 -9.93 -8.06
C ILE A 76 -4.80 -10.79 -7.32
N HIS A 77 -4.92 -10.64 -5.99
CA HIS A 77 -5.91 -11.34 -5.19
C HIS A 77 -7.33 -11.09 -5.70
N GLU A 78 -7.74 -9.82 -5.78
CA GLU A 78 -9.09 -9.42 -6.23
C GLU A 78 -9.36 -9.84 -7.68
N PHE A 79 -8.35 -9.75 -8.55
CA PHE A 79 -8.45 -10.18 -9.93
C PHE A 79 -8.71 -11.69 -10.04
N LEU A 80 -7.97 -12.51 -9.28
CA LEU A 80 -8.12 -13.97 -9.30
C LEU A 80 -9.40 -14.42 -8.62
N GLU A 81 -9.79 -13.80 -7.50
CA GLU A 81 -11.06 -14.09 -6.83
C GLU A 81 -12.25 -13.80 -7.74
N GLY A 82 -12.20 -12.69 -8.49
CA GLY A 82 -13.24 -12.34 -9.44
C GLY A 82 -13.40 -13.32 -10.62
N LEU A 83 -12.40 -14.17 -10.91
CA LEU A 83 -12.47 -15.15 -12.00
C LEU A 83 -13.27 -16.41 -11.63
N GLU A 84 -13.74 -16.55 -10.38
CA GLU A 84 -14.58 -17.62 -9.82
C GLU A 84 -14.32 -19.05 -10.36
N LYS A 85 -14.80 -19.36 -11.58
CA LYS A 85 -14.76 -20.67 -12.25
C LYS A 85 -13.45 -20.95 -13.01
N GLU A 86 -12.71 -19.92 -13.38
CA GLU A 86 -11.41 -20.03 -14.06
C GLU A 86 -10.24 -19.66 -13.15
N ALA A 87 -10.53 -19.35 -11.88
CA ALA A 87 -9.53 -19.01 -10.88
C ALA A 87 -8.63 -20.22 -10.57
N PRO A 88 -7.34 -20.00 -10.28
CA PRO A 88 -6.52 -21.00 -9.59
C PRO A 88 -7.17 -21.37 -8.24
N ASP A 89 -6.72 -22.47 -7.63
CA ASP A 89 -7.34 -22.97 -6.39
C ASP A 89 -7.47 -21.89 -5.29
N PHE A 90 -8.43 -22.08 -4.41
CA PHE A 90 -8.74 -21.18 -3.28
C PHE A 90 -7.48 -20.73 -2.52
N VAL A 91 -6.54 -21.66 -2.32
CA VAL A 91 -5.30 -21.45 -1.59
C VAL A 91 -4.40 -20.42 -2.28
N THR A 92 -4.38 -20.39 -3.61
CA THR A 92 -3.48 -19.53 -4.39
C THR A 92 -3.81 -18.05 -4.24
N TYR A 93 -5.08 -17.67 -4.31
CA TYR A 93 -5.44 -16.24 -4.20
C TYR A 93 -5.45 -15.76 -2.73
N GLU A 94 -5.75 -16.63 -1.76
CA GLU A 94 -5.55 -16.33 -0.33
C GLU A 94 -4.08 -16.11 0.01
N LEU A 95 -3.15 -16.83 -0.63
CA LEU A 95 -1.73 -16.59 -0.46
C LEU A 95 -1.34 -15.17 -0.90
N PHE A 96 -1.93 -14.66 -1.98
CA PHE A 96 -1.69 -13.28 -2.41
C PHE A 96 -2.26 -12.25 -1.43
N GLU A 97 -3.41 -12.51 -0.82
CA GLU A 97 -3.94 -11.69 0.28
C GLU A 97 -2.95 -11.66 1.45
N LEU A 98 -2.42 -12.81 1.87
CA LEU A 98 -1.46 -12.89 2.95
C LEU A 98 -0.17 -12.10 2.65
N ILE A 99 0.33 -12.16 1.42
CA ILE A 99 1.49 -11.38 0.98
C ILE A 99 1.16 -9.88 1.01
N ALA A 100 -0.03 -9.49 0.54
CA ALA A 100 -0.49 -8.10 0.54
C ALA A 100 -0.55 -7.54 1.98
N LEU A 101 -1.16 -8.29 2.89
CA LEU A 101 -1.25 -7.96 4.32
C LEU A 101 0.14 -7.88 4.96
N THR A 102 1.07 -8.77 4.60
CA THR A 102 2.45 -8.71 5.08
C THR A 102 3.14 -7.41 4.65
N GLY A 103 2.95 -6.98 3.40
CA GLY A 103 3.41 -5.68 2.91
C GLY A 103 2.87 -4.52 3.76
N LEU A 104 1.57 -4.55 4.08
CA LEU A 104 0.92 -3.53 4.90
C LEU A 104 1.46 -3.51 6.35
N VAL A 105 1.66 -4.68 6.96
CA VAL A 105 2.27 -4.78 8.30
C VAL A 105 3.68 -4.21 8.30
N LEU A 106 4.50 -4.52 7.29
CA LEU A 106 5.86 -3.98 7.18
C LEU A 106 5.86 -2.45 7.01
N PHE A 107 4.92 -1.92 6.24
CA PHE A 107 4.70 -0.47 6.13
C PHE A 107 4.37 0.15 7.49
N LEU A 108 3.40 -0.40 8.22
CA LEU A 108 3.01 0.09 9.54
C LEU A 108 4.15 -0.01 10.57
N LEU A 109 4.98 -1.06 10.50
CA LEU A 109 6.14 -1.22 11.38
C LEU A 109 7.22 -0.17 11.10
N GLU A 110 7.51 0.10 9.83
CA GLU A 110 8.45 1.16 9.46
C GLU A 110 7.92 2.52 9.94
N TRP A 111 6.62 2.76 9.76
CA TRP A 111 5.96 3.96 10.23
C TRP A 111 6.03 4.12 11.76
N HIS A 112 5.76 3.06 12.50
CA HIS A 112 5.85 3.04 13.96
C HIS A 112 7.26 3.40 14.45
N LYS A 113 8.30 2.92 13.77
CA LYS A 113 9.70 3.28 14.07
C LYS A 113 9.95 4.77 13.89
N ILE A 114 9.51 5.35 12.76
CA ILE A 114 9.65 6.78 12.48
C ILE A 114 8.96 7.60 13.57
N LEU A 115 7.69 7.31 13.87
CA LEU A 115 6.93 8.02 14.89
C LEU A 115 7.58 7.94 16.28
N THR A 116 8.08 6.75 16.65
CA THR A 116 8.74 6.55 17.94
C THR A 116 10.04 7.35 18.03
N GLN A 117 10.82 7.42 16.95
CA GLN A 117 12.02 8.26 16.91
C GLN A 117 11.68 9.75 17.02
N LEU A 118 10.64 10.20 16.32
CA LEU A 118 10.16 11.58 16.38
C LEU A 118 9.68 11.96 17.78
N ARG A 119 8.97 11.07 18.48
CA ARG A 119 8.55 11.27 19.87
C ARG A 119 9.76 11.42 20.80
N LYS A 120 10.75 10.53 20.69
CA LYS A 120 11.97 10.58 21.52
C LYS A 120 12.75 11.89 21.33
N ARG A 121 12.78 12.43 20.12
CA ARG A 121 13.44 13.71 19.81
C ARG A 121 12.66 14.94 20.29
N SER A 122 11.35 14.84 20.51
CA SER A 122 10.52 15.95 20.98
C SER A 122 10.55 16.15 22.50
N ILE A 123 11.02 15.16 23.25
CA ILE A 123 11.10 15.17 24.72
C ILE A 123 12.51 15.59 25.20
N LYS A 124 13.48 15.65 24.28
CA LYS A 124 14.83 16.17 24.51
C LYS A 124 14.92 17.60 24.00
#